data_AF-A0A5W4PQV4-F1
#
_entry.id   AF-A0A5W4PQV4-F1
#
_cell.length_a   1.000
_cell.length_b   1.000
_cell.length_c   1.000
_cell.angle_alpha   90.00
_cell.angle_beta   90.00
_cell.angle_gamma   90.00
#
_symmetry.space_group_name_H-M   'P 1'
#
loop_
_entity.id
_entity.type
_entity.pdbx_description
1 polymer ?
#
loop_
_entity_poly.entity_id
_entity_poly.type
_entity_poly.pdbx_seq_one_letter_code
_entity_poly.pdbx_strand_id
1 'polypeptide(L)'
;MANFVKSKLARESVEGAGTVVPDGIELPAESVEGTLADIEHDTKPIDQLDAEADVLAEDGDETDAQLDAVDAAEAAADGEGEDGEEPMEVEEDMPDEAAEQLDVAQESIRKRWAFDHRVSVAQESYGARKRRQVARESLWDDIKAFLQRIFDWLKEQGRKIKDRWLKFSNQGKSIQARAKKYDAALRGLGKQKKDTVSGGFIKNLTTGGKFVGDDINVLKGVLSTIGSIYGEQEAVVKDATRMVSSVEGGKLNSGFAAAVNKATAGKAGEVQLLGNQIGKADVKVNGDDLEASFTVIDAEGSVEKSVSTPSAQTLSSLVAFFNQLGKAVEENVKAYHKNNQAQESYERAIEALLKRIDGVKIDDNAELTSNVRVARRAITVANQYISWTERCVATGQKNLIAGVNGYISAGIGAYEKSK
;
A
#
# COMPACT_ATOMS: atom_id res chain seq x y z
N MET A 1 29.65 -15.58 6.09
CA MET A 1 28.93 -16.76 5.54
C MET A 1 28.65 -17.89 6.55
N ALA A 2 29.53 -18.19 7.53
CA ALA A 2 29.31 -19.31 8.46
C ALA A 2 28.11 -19.17 9.44
N ASN A 3 27.70 -17.94 9.77
CA ASN A 3 26.55 -17.71 10.66
C ASN A 3 25.19 -17.88 9.97
N PHE A 4 25.11 -17.70 8.65
CA PHE A 4 23.86 -17.83 7.89
C PHE A 4 23.45 -19.30 7.70
N VAL A 5 24.43 -20.19 7.53
CA VAL A 5 24.22 -21.64 7.41
C VAL A 5 23.83 -22.26 8.76
N LYS A 6 24.37 -21.77 9.88
CA LYS A 6 23.94 -22.18 11.23
C LYS A 6 22.51 -21.73 11.56
N SER A 7 22.10 -20.52 11.15
CA SER A 7 20.71 -20.07 11.30
C SER A 7 19.73 -20.82 10.39
N LYS A 8 20.20 -21.31 9.23
CA LYS A 8 19.40 -22.15 8.32
C LYS A 8 19.23 -23.58 8.86
N LEU A 9 20.31 -24.21 9.33
CA LEU A 9 20.26 -25.53 9.99
C LEU A 9 19.49 -25.52 11.31
N ALA A 10 19.51 -24.41 12.06
CA ALA A 10 18.69 -24.26 13.26
C ALA A 10 17.19 -24.08 12.94
N ARG A 11 16.84 -23.55 11.76
CA ARG A 11 15.45 -23.48 11.27
C ARG A 11 14.97 -24.83 10.73
N GLU A 12 15.82 -25.55 9.98
CA GLU A 12 15.51 -26.90 9.47
C GLU A 12 15.44 -27.96 10.60
N SER A 13 16.13 -27.73 11.73
CA SER A 13 16.05 -28.63 12.91
C SER A 13 14.73 -28.53 13.69
N VAL A 14 13.88 -27.53 13.43
CA VAL A 14 12.55 -27.41 14.08
C VAL A 14 11.47 -28.14 13.27
N GLU A 15 11.74 -28.48 12.01
CA GLU A 15 10.83 -29.24 11.14
C GLU A 15 10.86 -30.76 11.40
N GLY A 16 11.69 -31.23 12.34
CA GLY A 16 11.98 -32.65 12.56
C GLY A 16 11.30 -33.32 13.77
N ALA A 17 10.29 -32.72 14.41
CA ALA A 17 9.54 -33.38 15.48
C ALA A 17 8.23 -33.95 14.93
N GLY A 18 8.35 -35.11 14.26
CA GLY A 18 7.20 -35.88 13.82
C GLY A 18 6.34 -36.34 14.99
N THR A 19 5.09 -35.88 15.04
CA THR A 19 4.04 -36.53 15.80
C THR A 19 3.11 -37.24 14.84
N VAL A 20 3.10 -38.57 14.95
CA VAL A 20 2.11 -39.48 14.34
C VAL A 20 0.72 -38.86 14.45
N VAL A 21 0.05 -38.64 13.33
CA VAL A 21 -1.27 -38.00 13.24
C VAL A 21 -2.35 -39.05 13.53
N PRO A 22 -3.12 -38.94 14.62
CA PRO A 22 -4.40 -39.62 14.76
C PRO A 22 -5.43 -38.90 13.88
N ASP A 23 -6.26 -39.64 13.15
CA ASP A 23 -7.30 -39.12 12.27
C ASP A 23 -8.15 -38.03 12.95
N GLY A 24 -8.14 -36.82 12.37
CA GLY A 24 -9.01 -35.71 12.79
C GLY A 24 -8.36 -34.33 12.97
N ILE A 25 -7.05 -34.18 12.76
CA ILE A 25 -6.36 -32.88 12.83
C ILE A 25 -6.12 -32.38 11.40
N GLU A 26 -6.76 -31.25 11.05
CA GLU A 26 -6.48 -30.51 9.80
C GLU A 26 -4.96 -30.27 9.71
N LEU A 27 -4.39 -30.52 8.53
CA LEU A 27 -2.97 -30.28 8.29
C LEU A 27 -2.63 -28.81 8.63
N PRO A 28 -1.41 -28.50 9.11
CA PRO A 28 -1.04 -27.14 9.49
C PRO A 28 -1.38 -26.09 8.42
N ALA A 29 -1.18 -26.41 7.13
CA ALA A 29 -1.52 -25.53 6.01
C ALA A 29 -3.04 -25.33 5.76
N GLU A 30 -3.89 -26.26 6.22
CA GLU A 30 -5.35 -26.18 6.12
C GLU A 30 -5.99 -25.57 7.39
N SER A 31 -5.20 -25.42 8.46
CA SER A 31 -5.61 -24.80 9.71
C SER A 31 -5.70 -23.28 9.58
N VAL A 32 -6.61 -22.66 10.34
CA VAL A 32 -6.77 -21.19 10.38
C VAL A 32 -5.44 -20.52 10.72
N GLU A 33 -4.68 -21.10 11.65
CA GLU A 33 -3.39 -20.59 12.12
C GLU A 33 -2.29 -20.68 11.06
N GLY A 34 -2.21 -21.77 10.30
CA GLY A 34 -1.23 -21.90 9.22
C GLY A 34 -1.52 -20.95 8.06
N THR A 35 -2.78 -20.80 7.66
CA THR A 35 -3.14 -19.83 6.62
C THR A 35 -2.81 -18.39 7.06
N LEU A 36 -3.02 -18.03 8.34
CA LEU A 36 -2.63 -16.71 8.86
C LEU A 36 -1.12 -16.49 8.83
N ALA A 37 -0.32 -17.53 9.11
CA ALA A 37 1.13 -17.45 9.04
C ALA A 37 1.63 -17.23 7.60
N ASP A 38 1.02 -17.90 6.62
CA ASP A 38 1.33 -17.70 5.20
C ASP A 38 0.97 -16.29 4.72
N ILE A 39 -0.17 -15.74 5.17
CA ILE A 39 -0.57 -14.36 4.87
C ILE A 39 0.45 -13.36 5.45
N GLU A 40 0.92 -13.59 6.67
CA GLU A 40 1.95 -12.74 7.29
C GLU A 40 3.29 -12.83 6.56
N HIS A 41 3.65 -14.01 6.05
CA HIS A 41 4.81 -14.18 5.21
C HIS A 41 4.71 -13.35 3.92
N ASP A 42 3.56 -13.39 3.24
CA ASP A 42 3.33 -12.67 1.97
C ASP A 42 3.18 -11.15 2.15
N THR A 43 2.88 -10.68 3.36
CA THR A 43 2.75 -9.24 3.64
C THR A 43 4.12 -8.53 3.65
N LYS A 44 5.17 -9.19 4.16
CA LYS A 44 6.53 -8.62 4.21
C LYS A 44 7.10 -8.16 2.86
N PRO A 45 7.04 -8.97 1.78
CA PRO A 45 7.53 -8.53 0.48
C PRO A 45 6.65 -7.46 -0.18
N ILE A 46 5.39 -7.32 0.23
CA ILE A 46 4.52 -6.21 -0.20
C ILE A 46 4.94 -4.92 0.51
N ASP A 47 5.17 -4.98 1.82
CA ASP A 47 5.64 -3.83 2.61
C ASP A 47 7.01 -3.32 2.12
N GLN A 48 7.90 -4.24 1.72
CA GLN A 48 9.19 -3.86 1.13
C GLN A 48 9.04 -3.12 -0.19
N LEU A 49 8.19 -3.63 -1.08
CA LEU A 49 7.92 -2.95 -2.36
C LEU A 49 7.24 -1.59 -2.15
N ASP A 50 6.40 -1.44 -1.13
CA ASP A 50 5.81 -0.14 -0.79
C ASP A 50 6.87 0.85 -0.32
N ALA A 51 7.79 0.41 0.55
CA ALA A 51 8.89 1.26 1.00
C ALA A 51 9.82 1.68 -0.16
N GLU A 52 10.06 0.79 -1.13
CA GLU A 52 10.77 1.14 -2.36
C GLU A 52 9.98 2.16 -3.20
N ALA A 53 8.65 2.06 -3.26
CA ALA A 53 7.81 3.03 -3.98
C ALA A 53 7.84 4.43 -3.36
N ASP A 54 7.95 4.53 -2.03
CA ASP A 54 8.09 5.83 -1.35
C ASP A 54 9.39 6.52 -1.77
N VAL A 55 10.51 5.79 -1.84
CA VAL A 55 11.79 6.34 -2.34
C VAL A 55 11.69 6.70 -3.82
N LEU A 56 10.98 5.90 -4.63
CA LEU A 56 10.75 6.18 -6.05
C LEU A 56 9.94 7.47 -6.26
N ALA A 57 8.98 7.73 -5.36
CA ALA A 57 8.19 8.94 -5.36
C ALA A 57 9.07 10.16 -5.08
N GLU A 58 9.86 10.10 -4.00
CA GLU A 58 10.78 11.17 -3.58
C GLU A 58 11.77 11.54 -4.69
N ASP A 59 12.44 10.56 -5.30
CA ASP A 59 13.40 10.82 -6.37
C ASP A 59 12.71 11.38 -7.64
N GLY A 60 11.49 10.92 -7.94
CA GLY A 60 10.71 11.43 -9.06
C GLY A 60 10.25 12.88 -8.84
N ASP A 61 9.90 13.23 -7.61
CA ASP A 61 9.55 14.60 -7.22
C ASP A 61 10.78 15.52 -7.25
N GLU A 62 11.95 15.02 -6.84
CA GLU A 62 13.23 15.74 -6.98
C GLU A 62 13.55 16.03 -8.45
N THR A 63 13.42 15.04 -9.34
CA THR A 63 13.62 15.24 -10.79
C THR A 63 12.62 16.24 -11.39
N ASP A 64 11.35 16.21 -10.95
CA ASP A 64 10.36 17.21 -11.37
C ASP A 64 10.74 18.63 -10.91
N ALA A 65 11.18 18.80 -9.67
CA ALA A 65 11.60 20.10 -9.13
C ALA A 65 12.84 20.65 -9.84
N GLN A 66 13.79 19.78 -10.18
CA GLN A 66 14.96 20.17 -10.98
C GLN A 66 14.56 20.61 -12.39
N LEU A 67 13.57 19.94 -13.00
CA LEU A 67 13.07 20.35 -14.32
C LEU A 67 12.39 21.72 -14.25
N ASP A 68 11.57 21.99 -13.23
CA ASP A 68 10.96 23.31 -13.02
C ASP A 68 12.00 24.43 -12.87
N ALA A 69 13.09 24.16 -12.16
CA ALA A 69 14.18 25.11 -12.01
C ALA A 69 14.87 25.43 -13.35
N VAL A 70 15.07 24.40 -14.20
CA VAL A 70 15.67 24.60 -15.54
C VAL A 70 14.70 25.28 -16.50
N ASP A 71 13.40 24.96 -16.46
CA ASP A 71 12.35 25.61 -17.25
C ASP A 71 12.23 27.10 -16.87
N ALA A 72 12.24 27.43 -15.58
CA ALA A 72 12.22 28.82 -15.11
C ALA A 72 13.45 29.62 -15.59
N ALA A 73 14.64 29.01 -15.57
CA ALA A 73 15.86 29.62 -16.07
C ALA A 73 15.82 29.83 -17.61
N GLU A 74 15.21 28.92 -18.37
CA GLU A 74 14.99 29.09 -19.81
C GLU A 74 14.04 30.25 -20.09
N ALA A 75 12.89 30.31 -19.39
CA ALA A 75 11.90 31.37 -19.55
C ALA A 75 12.46 32.77 -19.21
N ALA A 76 13.26 32.87 -18.14
CA ALA A 76 13.93 34.12 -17.77
C ALA A 76 14.91 34.60 -18.85
N ALA A 77 15.64 33.67 -19.48
CA ALA A 77 16.58 33.98 -20.55
C ALA A 77 15.90 34.31 -21.89
N ASP A 78 14.73 33.76 -22.16
CA ASP A 78 13.92 34.10 -23.34
C ASP A 78 13.11 35.41 -23.14
N GLY A 79 13.18 36.02 -21.94
CA GLY A 79 12.55 37.31 -21.62
C GLY A 79 11.07 37.23 -21.25
N GLU A 80 10.59 36.06 -20.79
CA GLU A 80 9.19 35.80 -20.43
C GLU A 80 8.88 36.00 -18.91
N GLY A 81 9.75 36.68 -18.15
CA GLY A 81 9.58 36.93 -16.71
C GLY A 81 8.40 37.84 -16.34
N GLU A 82 7.73 37.56 -15.20
CA GLU A 82 6.49 38.24 -14.76
C GLU A 82 6.66 39.64 -14.16
N ASP A 83 7.88 40.11 -13.91
CA ASP A 83 8.16 41.48 -13.53
C ASP A 83 9.17 42.04 -14.51
N GLY A 84 9.02 43.32 -14.89
CA GLY A 84 9.83 44.03 -15.91
C GLY A 84 11.32 44.20 -15.58
N GLU A 85 11.96 43.16 -15.06
CA GLU A 85 13.39 42.94 -15.04
C GLU A 85 13.89 42.87 -16.49
N GLU A 86 15.01 43.55 -16.75
CA GLU A 86 15.68 43.46 -18.05
C GLU A 86 15.93 41.98 -18.36
N PRO A 87 15.66 41.51 -19.59
CA PRO A 87 15.95 40.12 -19.95
C PRO A 87 17.39 39.85 -19.53
N MET A 88 17.63 38.80 -18.74
CA MET A 88 18.98 38.39 -18.40
C MET A 88 19.77 38.38 -19.71
N GLU A 89 20.91 39.06 -19.75
CA GLU A 89 21.73 39.05 -20.97
C GLU A 89 21.87 37.58 -21.37
N VAL A 90 21.56 37.28 -22.64
CA VAL A 90 21.48 35.93 -23.23
C VAL A 90 22.76 35.09 -22.97
N GLU A 91 23.81 35.73 -22.44
CA GLU A 91 25.13 35.23 -22.08
C GLU A 91 25.34 34.87 -20.60
N GLU A 92 24.39 35.07 -19.67
CA GLU A 92 24.55 34.51 -18.31
C GLU A 92 24.36 32.98 -18.35
N ASP A 93 25.50 32.28 -18.47
CA ASP A 93 25.62 30.83 -18.52
C ASP A 93 24.84 30.13 -17.39
N MET A 94 24.25 28.96 -17.66
CA MET A 94 24.08 27.99 -16.58
C MET A 94 25.49 27.71 -16.07
N PRO A 95 25.83 28.06 -14.81
CA PRO A 95 27.18 27.91 -14.31
C PRO A 95 27.64 26.47 -14.47
N ASP A 96 28.90 26.24 -14.85
CA ASP A 96 29.45 24.87 -14.94
C ASP A 96 29.21 24.11 -13.62
N GLU A 97 29.32 24.80 -12.48
CA GLU A 97 29.00 24.25 -11.16
C GLU A 97 27.53 23.80 -11.01
N ALA A 98 26.58 24.55 -11.56
CA ALA A 98 25.15 24.18 -11.50
C ALA A 98 24.84 22.98 -12.42
N ALA A 99 25.48 22.93 -13.60
CA ALA A 99 25.38 21.80 -14.52
C ALA A 99 25.99 20.52 -13.91
N GLU A 100 27.16 20.64 -13.28
CA GLU A 100 27.81 19.54 -12.55
C GLU A 100 26.97 19.06 -11.36
N GLN A 101 26.39 19.96 -10.57
CA GLN A 101 25.52 19.60 -9.45
C GLN A 101 24.27 18.84 -9.93
N LEU A 102 23.65 19.29 -11.02
CA LEU A 102 22.50 18.61 -11.63
C LEU A 102 22.88 17.21 -12.14
N ASP A 103 24.00 17.10 -12.86
CA ASP A 103 24.50 15.80 -13.34
C ASP A 103 24.81 14.85 -12.18
N VAL A 104 25.44 15.32 -11.10
CA VAL A 104 25.75 14.49 -9.92
C VAL A 104 24.48 14.03 -9.21
N ALA A 105 23.51 14.93 -9.03
CA ALA A 105 22.22 14.59 -8.41
C ALA A 105 21.47 13.54 -9.24
N GLN A 106 21.38 13.73 -10.56
CA GLN A 106 20.70 12.78 -11.44
C GLN A 106 21.47 11.47 -11.63
N GLU A 107 22.80 11.47 -11.61
CA GLU A 107 23.59 10.24 -11.70
C GLU A 107 23.32 9.33 -10.47
N SER A 108 23.19 9.92 -9.28
CA SER A 108 22.80 9.20 -8.06
C SER A 108 21.42 8.54 -8.20
N ILE A 109 20.43 9.29 -8.70
CA ILE A 109 19.06 8.81 -8.94
C ILE A 109 19.04 7.71 -10.01
N ARG A 110 19.66 7.94 -11.17
CA ARG A 110 19.73 6.98 -12.28
C ARG A 110 20.40 5.67 -11.86
N LYS A 111 21.48 5.74 -11.07
CA LYS A 111 22.15 4.56 -10.52
C LYS A 111 21.23 3.78 -9.58
N ARG A 112 20.45 4.46 -8.74
CA ARG A 112 19.51 3.81 -7.80
C ARG A 112 18.44 3.00 -8.53
N TRP A 113 17.91 3.56 -9.62
CA TRP A 113 16.80 2.95 -10.37
C TRP A 113 17.23 2.17 -11.62
N ALA A 114 18.53 2.09 -11.88
CA ALA A 114 19.11 1.45 -13.05
C ALA A 114 18.53 2.00 -14.37
N PHE A 115 18.32 3.31 -14.45
CA PHE A 115 17.99 3.96 -15.71
C PHE A 115 19.21 3.90 -16.65
N ASP A 116 18.98 3.64 -17.94
CA ASP A 116 20.05 3.62 -18.93
C ASP A 116 20.82 4.95 -18.88
N HIS A 117 22.15 4.90 -19.04
CA HIS A 117 22.99 6.10 -18.93
C HIS A 117 22.62 7.09 -20.05
N ARG A 118 21.91 8.14 -19.66
CA ARG A 118 21.49 9.22 -20.56
C ARG A 118 22.55 10.30 -20.66
N VAL A 119 22.42 11.14 -21.69
CA VAL A 119 23.39 12.17 -22.08
C VAL A 119 23.72 13.07 -20.88
N SER A 120 25.00 13.20 -20.54
CA SER A 120 25.46 14.11 -19.49
C SER A 120 25.32 15.57 -19.94
N VAL A 121 24.90 16.42 -19.01
CA VAL A 121 24.74 17.87 -19.20
C VAL A 121 26.12 18.56 -19.29
N ALA A 122 27.16 17.95 -18.71
CA ALA A 122 28.54 18.45 -18.68
C ALA A 122 29.37 18.23 -19.98
N GLN A 123 28.75 18.02 -21.15
CA GLN A 123 29.53 17.92 -22.40
C GLN A 123 30.16 19.26 -22.79
N GLU A 124 31.47 19.37 -22.51
CA GLU A 124 32.37 20.44 -22.93
C GLU A 124 32.09 20.87 -24.38
N SER A 125 31.68 22.13 -24.61
CA SER A 125 31.57 22.87 -25.90
C SER A 125 30.17 23.34 -26.35
N TYR A 126 29.14 23.35 -25.51
CA TYR A 126 27.84 23.95 -25.87
C TYR A 126 27.55 25.19 -25.01
N GLY A 127 27.18 26.32 -25.64
CA GLY A 127 26.80 27.56 -24.94
C GLY A 127 25.49 27.43 -24.12
N ALA A 128 25.25 28.35 -23.19
CA ALA A 128 24.18 28.35 -22.17
C ALA A 128 22.85 27.70 -22.58
N ARG A 129 22.26 28.17 -23.69
CA ARG A 129 20.98 27.68 -24.22
C ARG A 129 20.97 26.19 -24.54
N LYS A 130 22.07 25.69 -25.12
CA LYS A 130 22.19 24.27 -25.47
C LYS A 130 22.34 23.40 -24.23
N ARG A 131 23.00 23.89 -23.16
CA ARG A 131 23.10 23.15 -21.89
C ARG A 131 21.75 23.03 -21.19
N ARG A 132 20.98 24.13 -21.11
CA ARG A 132 19.60 24.12 -20.60
C ARG A 132 18.72 23.16 -21.40
N GLN A 133 18.79 23.21 -22.73
CA GLN A 133 18.05 22.26 -23.59
C GLN A 133 18.42 20.80 -23.33
N VAL A 134 19.71 20.48 -23.23
CA VAL A 134 20.19 19.11 -22.93
C VAL A 134 19.72 18.66 -21.54
N ALA A 135 19.78 19.55 -20.54
CA ALA A 135 19.26 19.25 -19.19
C ALA A 135 17.75 18.96 -19.21
N ARG A 136 16.96 19.79 -19.91
CA ARG A 136 15.51 19.60 -20.08
C ARG A 136 15.18 18.27 -20.76
N GLU A 137 15.86 17.96 -21.87
CA GLU A 137 15.68 16.69 -22.58
C GLU A 137 16.06 15.49 -21.69
N SER A 138 17.15 15.60 -20.94
CA SER A 138 17.62 14.53 -20.05
C SER A 138 16.69 14.28 -18.87
N LEU A 139 16.19 15.33 -18.22
CA LEU A 139 15.24 15.22 -17.10
C LEU A 139 13.88 14.70 -17.57
N TRP A 140 13.42 15.12 -18.74
CA TRP A 140 12.19 14.58 -19.34
C TRP A 140 12.28 13.07 -19.60
N ASP A 141 13.43 12.64 -20.07
CA ASP A 141 13.74 11.25 -20.29
C ASP A 141 13.77 10.42 -18.99
N ASP A 142 14.25 11.01 -17.89
CA ASP A 142 14.19 10.40 -16.55
C ASP A 142 12.75 10.34 -16.03
N ILE A 143 11.93 11.38 -16.24
CA ILE A 143 10.49 11.39 -15.87
C ILE A 143 9.73 10.25 -16.58
N LYS A 144 10.00 10.01 -17.87
CA LYS A 144 9.45 8.87 -18.61
C LYS A 144 9.90 7.53 -18.00
N ALA A 145 11.17 7.42 -17.60
CA ALA A 145 11.71 6.23 -16.95
C ALA A 145 11.08 5.97 -15.57
N PHE A 146 10.84 7.03 -14.78
CA PHE A 146 10.08 6.94 -13.53
C PHE A 146 8.67 6.41 -13.77
N LEU A 147 7.95 6.93 -14.77
CA LEU A 147 6.60 6.44 -15.08
C LEU A 147 6.60 4.96 -15.46
N GLN A 148 7.60 4.52 -16.24
CA GLN A 148 7.79 3.10 -16.58
C GLN A 148 8.07 2.27 -15.32
N ARG A 149 8.93 2.76 -14.41
CA ARG A 149 9.26 2.07 -13.16
C ARG A 149 8.05 1.94 -12.23
N ILE A 150 7.22 2.99 -12.13
CA ILE A 150 5.95 2.97 -11.39
C ILE A 150 4.99 1.93 -11.98
N PHE A 151 4.91 1.84 -13.31
CA PHE A 151 4.10 0.83 -13.99
C PHE A 151 4.56 -0.60 -13.70
N ASP A 152 5.88 -0.85 -13.76
CA ASP A 152 6.43 -2.17 -13.47
C ASP A 152 6.23 -2.58 -12.00
N TRP A 153 6.41 -1.63 -11.09
CA TRP A 153 6.11 -1.81 -9.67
C TRP A 153 4.64 -2.20 -9.46
N LEU A 154 3.70 -1.52 -10.12
CA LEU A 154 2.27 -1.77 -9.97
C LEU A 154 1.90 -3.20 -10.41
N LYS A 155 2.53 -3.69 -11.47
CA LYS A 155 2.34 -5.07 -11.96
C LYS A 155 2.92 -6.09 -10.98
N GLU A 156 4.08 -5.81 -10.39
CA GLU A 156 4.66 -6.70 -9.39
C GLU A 156 3.80 -6.76 -8.12
N GLN A 157 3.36 -5.60 -7.62
CA GLN A 157 2.46 -5.51 -6.48
C GLN A 157 1.13 -6.22 -6.74
N GLY A 158 0.49 -5.96 -7.88
CA GLY A 158 -0.77 -6.60 -8.26
C GLY A 158 -0.68 -8.12 -8.26
N ARG A 159 0.45 -8.69 -8.71
CA ARG A 159 0.70 -10.14 -8.64
C ARG A 159 0.81 -10.65 -7.20
N LYS A 160 1.61 -10.01 -6.35
CA LYS A 160 1.78 -10.43 -4.94
C LYS A 160 0.47 -10.33 -4.16
N ILE A 161 -0.28 -9.24 -4.37
CA ILE A 161 -1.61 -9.04 -3.79
C ILE A 161 -2.55 -10.17 -4.23
N LYS A 162 -2.57 -10.51 -5.52
CA LYS A 162 -3.39 -11.63 -6.05
C LYS A 162 -3.05 -12.97 -5.41
N ASP A 163 -1.77 -13.28 -5.27
CA ASP A 163 -1.31 -14.52 -4.65
C ASP A 163 -1.78 -14.62 -3.19
N ARG A 164 -1.67 -13.52 -2.43
CA ARG A 164 -2.19 -13.42 -1.06
C ARG A 164 -3.71 -13.63 -0.99
N TRP A 165 -4.47 -13.04 -1.90
CA TRP A 165 -5.94 -13.16 -1.94
C TRP A 165 -6.43 -14.58 -2.26
N LEU A 166 -5.74 -15.28 -3.15
CA LEU A 166 -6.04 -16.69 -3.43
C LEU A 166 -5.90 -17.56 -2.18
N LYS A 167 -4.95 -17.25 -1.29
CA LYS A 167 -4.80 -17.93 0.00
C LYS A 167 -5.93 -17.57 0.98
N PHE A 168 -6.34 -16.30 1.04
CA PHE A 168 -7.49 -15.85 1.85
C PHE A 168 -8.80 -16.57 1.49
N SER A 169 -9.03 -16.85 0.20
CA SER A 169 -10.23 -17.57 -0.27
C SER A 169 -10.39 -18.96 0.35
N ASN A 170 -9.28 -19.67 0.62
CA ASN A 170 -9.37 -20.98 1.27
C ASN A 170 -9.63 -20.86 2.79
N GLN A 171 -9.37 -19.69 3.37
CA GLN A 171 -9.48 -19.48 4.82
C GLN A 171 -10.93 -19.38 5.31
N GLY A 172 -11.85 -18.83 4.50
CA GLY A 172 -13.25 -18.62 4.89
C GLY A 172 -13.97 -19.94 5.23
N LYS A 173 -13.70 -21.00 4.45
CA LYS A 173 -14.17 -22.35 4.73
C LYS A 173 -13.56 -22.94 6.01
N SER A 174 -12.25 -22.78 6.22
CA SER A 174 -11.58 -23.26 7.45
C SER A 174 -12.13 -22.56 8.70
N ILE A 175 -12.41 -21.26 8.62
CA ILE A 175 -13.08 -20.49 9.69
C ILE A 175 -14.46 -21.08 10.00
N GLN A 176 -15.27 -21.35 8.98
CA GLN A 176 -16.61 -21.95 9.15
C GLN A 176 -16.54 -23.36 9.75
N ALA A 177 -15.58 -24.19 9.31
CA ALA A 177 -15.35 -25.52 9.88
C ALA A 177 -14.95 -25.43 11.37
N ARG A 178 -14.06 -24.49 11.70
CA ARG A 178 -13.63 -24.23 13.07
C ARG A 178 -14.76 -23.71 13.95
N ALA A 179 -15.62 -22.83 13.44
CA ALA A 179 -16.81 -22.36 14.14
C ALA A 179 -17.74 -23.53 14.52
N LYS A 180 -17.95 -24.51 13.63
CA LYS A 180 -18.73 -25.73 13.96
C LYS A 180 -18.10 -26.56 15.07
N LYS A 181 -16.77 -26.69 15.08
CA LYS A 181 -16.04 -27.36 16.16
C LYS A 181 -16.23 -26.64 17.49
N TYR A 182 -16.19 -25.30 17.49
CA TYR A 182 -16.49 -24.52 18.69
C TYR A 182 -17.95 -24.68 19.15
N ASP A 183 -18.92 -24.63 18.24
CA ASP A 183 -20.33 -24.84 18.59
C ASP A 183 -20.56 -26.19 19.29
N ALA A 184 -19.93 -27.25 18.78
CA ALA A 184 -19.96 -28.57 19.41
C ALA A 184 -19.31 -28.57 20.82
N ALA A 185 -18.18 -27.89 20.98
CA ALA A 185 -17.51 -27.76 22.26
C ALA A 185 -18.33 -26.96 23.28
N LEU A 186 -19.09 -25.94 22.84
CA LEU A 186 -19.96 -25.15 23.72
C LEU A 186 -21.08 -25.98 24.36
N ARG A 187 -21.58 -26.99 23.65
CA ARG A 187 -22.63 -27.89 24.18
C ARG A 187 -22.13 -28.75 25.35
N GLY A 188 -20.82 -28.96 25.46
CA GLY A 188 -20.18 -29.70 26.53
C GLY A 188 -19.54 -28.80 27.60
N LEU A 189 -19.94 -27.52 27.70
CA LEU A 189 -19.42 -26.61 28.72
C LEU A 189 -19.95 -26.98 30.12
N GLY A 190 -19.02 -27.18 31.05
CA GLY A 190 -19.27 -27.37 32.47
C GLY A 190 -19.20 -26.05 33.25
N LYS A 191 -18.74 -26.11 34.51
CA LYS A 191 -18.58 -24.90 35.35
C LYS A 191 -17.37 -24.09 34.89
N GLN A 192 -17.45 -22.77 35.04
CA GLN A 192 -16.30 -21.89 34.88
C GLN A 192 -15.24 -22.24 35.93
N LYS A 193 -13.98 -22.38 35.49
CA LYS A 193 -12.82 -22.68 36.34
C LYS A 193 -11.75 -21.59 36.35
N LYS A 194 -11.88 -20.55 35.53
CA LYS A 194 -11.01 -19.36 35.51
C LYS A 194 -11.85 -18.10 35.33
N ASP A 195 -11.53 -17.05 36.09
CA ASP A 195 -12.23 -15.77 36.02
C ASP A 195 -11.72 -14.85 34.92
N THR A 196 -10.49 -15.06 34.48
CA THR A 196 -9.84 -14.29 33.42
C THR A 196 -9.13 -15.18 32.42
N VAL A 197 -9.03 -14.69 31.19
CA VAL A 197 -8.28 -15.30 30.09
C VAL A 197 -7.22 -14.35 29.54
N SER A 198 -6.10 -14.90 29.09
CA SER A 198 -4.96 -14.15 28.56
C SER A 198 -4.48 -14.75 27.25
N GLY A 199 -3.94 -13.94 26.34
CA GLY A 199 -3.33 -14.41 25.10
C GLY A 199 -3.15 -13.29 24.08
N GLY A 200 -2.50 -13.60 22.96
CA GLY A 200 -2.27 -12.64 21.87
C GLY A 200 -3.56 -12.09 21.24
N PHE A 201 -4.69 -12.79 21.41
CA PHE A 201 -5.99 -12.32 20.97
C PHE A 201 -6.41 -10.98 21.58
N ILE A 202 -5.88 -10.62 22.76
CA ILE A 202 -6.22 -9.35 23.41
C ILE A 202 -5.71 -8.19 22.56
N LYS A 203 -4.43 -8.19 22.14
CA LYS A 203 -3.91 -7.17 21.22
C LYS A 203 -4.71 -7.16 19.92
N ASN A 204 -4.96 -8.33 19.34
CA ASN A 204 -5.70 -8.46 18.09
C ASN A 204 -7.12 -7.87 18.16
N LEU A 205 -7.80 -7.97 19.31
CA LEU A 205 -9.15 -7.42 19.53
C LEU A 205 -9.14 -6.10 20.32
N THR A 206 -8.04 -5.35 20.28
CA THR A 206 -7.94 -4.04 20.92
C THR A 206 -8.03 -2.91 19.89
N THR A 207 -8.74 -1.85 20.23
CA THR A 207 -8.75 -0.56 19.52
C THR A 207 -8.64 0.58 20.54
N GLY A 208 -7.80 1.58 20.27
CA GLY A 208 -7.60 2.72 21.18
C GLY A 208 -7.28 2.31 22.63
N GLY A 209 -6.46 1.28 22.81
CA GLY A 209 -6.08 0.72 24.11
C GLY A 209 -7.16 -0.08 24.84
N LYS A 210 -8.36 -0.24 24.28
CA LYS A 210 -9.48 -0.97 24.88
C LYS A 210 -9.76 -2.29 24.17
N PHE A 211 -9.92 -3.36 24.94
CA PHE A 211 -10.40 -4.62 24.40
C PHE A 211 -11.87 -4.50 24.00
N VAL A 212 -12.20 -4.91 22.77
CA VAL A 212 -13.56 -4.86 22.20
C VAL A 212 -14.07 -6.25 21.80
N GLY A 213 -13.35 -7.30 22.19
CA GLY A 213 -13.61 -8.67 21.71
C GLY A 213 -14.89 -9.31 22.21
N ASP A 214 -15.54 -8.75 23.23
CA ASP A 214 -16.84 -9.18 23.74
C ASP A 214 -18.03 -8.38 23.16
N ASP A 215 -17.75 -7.29 22.42
CA ASP A 215 -18.77 -6.48 21.76
C ASP A 215 -18.96 -6.91 20.29
N ILE A 216 -19.96 -7.78 20.07
CA ILE A 216 -20.30 -8.28 18.73
C ILE A 216 -20.71 -7.15 17.77
N ASN A 217 -21.29 -6.04 18.26
CA ASN A 217 -21.69 -4.94 17.39
C ASN A 217 -20.46 -4.19 16.87
N VAL A 218 -19.47 -3.97 17.74
CA VAL A 218 -18.17 -3.40 17.33
C VAL A 218 -17.47 -4.32 16.34
N LEU A 219 -17.40 -5.62 16.61
CA LEU A 219 -16.77 -6.59 15.69
C LEU A 219 -17.46 -6.64 14.31
N LYS A 220 -18.80 -6.54 14.26
CA LYS A 220 -19.55 -6.40 13.00
C LYS A 220 -19.27 -5.07 12.30
N GLY A 221 -19.13 -3.98 13.05
CA GLY A 221 -18.72 -2.69 12.51
C GLY A 221 -17.35 -2.75 11.84
N VAL A 222 -16.38 -3.43 12.45
CA VAL A 222 -15.06 -3.66 11.84
C VAL A 222 -15.18 -4.48 10.55
N LEU A 223 -15.95 -5.57 10.57
CA LEU A 223 -16.18 -6.40 9.37
C LEU A 223 -16.82 -5.59 8.23
N SER A 224 -17.79 -4.73 8.55
CA SER A 224 -18.42 -3.82 7.58
C SER A 224 -17.41 -2.83 7.00
N THR A 225 -16.55 -2.26 7.85
CA THR A 225 -15.52 -1.29 7.43
C THR A 225 -14.55 -1.93 6.45
N ILE A 226 -14.09 -3.16 6.73
CA ILE A 226 -13.26 -3.95 5.82
C ILE A 226 -13.94 -4.11 4.45
N GLY A 227 -15.24 -4.44 4.43
CA GLY A 227 -16.01 -4.55 3.19
C GLY A 227 -16.10 -3.23 2.41
N SER A 228 -16.29 -2.11 3.10
CA SER A 228 -16.36 -0.77 2.49
C SER A 228 -15.04 -0.34 1.84
N ILE A 229 -13.88 -0.71 2.41
CA ILE A 229 -12.56 -0.37 1.86
C ILE A 229 -12.37 -0.93 0.44
N TYR A 230 -12.83 -2.14 0.14
CA TYR A 230 -12.76 -2.67 -1.23
C TYR A 230 -13.56 -1.84 -2.23
N GLY A 231 -14.72 -1.32 -1.83
CA GLY A 231 -15.52 -0.45 -2.68
C GLY A 231 -14.84 0.90 -2.94
N GLU A 232 -14.12 1.41 -1.94
CA GLU A 232 -13.33 2.63 -2.08
C GLU A 232 -12.11 2.43 -3.00
N GLN A 233 -11.40 1.30 -2.87
CA GLN A 233 -10.33 0.94 -3.80
C GLN A 233 -10.80 0.91 -5.26
N GLU A 234 -11.96 0.29 -5.53
CA GLU A 234 -12.52 0.24 -6.88
C GLU A 234 -12.75 1.65 -7.45
N ALA A 235 -13.27 2.56 -6.62
CA ALA A 235 -13.54 3.93 -7.02
C ALA A 235 -12.24 4.69 -7.34
N VAL A 236 -11.23 4.57 -6.47
CA VAL A 236 -9.92 5.19 -6.69
C VAL A 236 -9.25 4.68 -7.95
N VAL A 237 -9.24 3.36 -8.18
CA VAL A 237 -8.68 2.78 -9.41
C VAL A 237 -9.39 3.31 -10.66
N LYS A 238 -10.72 3.43 -10.62
CA LYS A 238 -11.50 3.97 -11.74
C LYS A 238 -11.22 5.45 -12.01
N ASP A 239 -11.10 6.26 -10.96
CA ASP A 239 -10.81 7.68 -11.11
C ASP A 239 -9.38 7.90 -11.60
N ALA A 240 -8.41 7.14 -11.09
CA ALA A 240 -7.04 7.13 -11.59
C ALA A 240 -6.98 6.70 -13.07
N THR A 241 -7.75 5.68 -13.47
CA THR A 241 -7.85 5.26 -14.87
C THR A 241 -8.37 6.39 -15.76
N ARG A 242 -9.46 7.05 -15.36
CA ARG A 242 -10.03 8.19 -16.12
C ARG A 242 -9.05 9.34 -16.25
N MET A 243 -8.33 9.65 -15.18
CA MET A 243 -7.30 10.68 -15.16
C MET A 243 -6.21 10.35 -16.19
N VAL A 244 -5.63 9.15 -16.13
CA VAL A 244 -4.58 8.72 -17.05
C VAL A 244 -5.07 8.72 -18.50
N SER A 245 -6.28 8.21 -18.77
CA SER A 245 -6.88 8.27 -20.10
C SER A 245 -7.16 9.69 -20.60
N SER A 246 -7.39 10.66 -19.71
CA SER A 246 -7.60 12.06 -20.10
C SER A 246 -6.29 12.71 -20.51
N VAL A 247 -5.21 12.42 -19.78
CA VAL A 247 -3.83 12.80 -20.13
C VAL A 247 -3.46 12.18 -21.47
N GLU A 248 -3.65 10.86 -21.62
CA GLU A 248 -3.39 10.11 -22.85
C GLU A 248 -4.25 10.56 -24.03
N GLY A 249 -5.47 11.03 -23.81
CA GLY A 249 -6.33 11.56 -24.88
C GLY A 249 -6.05 13.02 -25.25
N GLY A 250 -5.21 13.74 -24.48
CA GLY A 250 -4.93 15.17 -24.68
C GLY A 250 -6.15 16.05 -24.41
N LYS A 251 -7.04 15.61 -23.50
CA LYS A 251 -8.33 16.25 -23.21
C LYS A 251 -8.27 16.99 -21.88
N LEU A 252 -7.21 17.75 -21.65
CA LEU A 252 -7.01 18.44 -20.38
C LEU A 252 -7.21 19.93 -20.57
N ASN A 253 -7.88 20.54 -19.59
CA ASN A 253 -8.14 21.97 -19.56
C ASN A 253 -7.27 22.58 -18.46
N SER A 254 -7.10 23.91 -18.49
CA SER A 254 -6.54 24.68 -17.37
C SER A 254 -7.18 24.25 -16.04
N GLY A 255 -6.37 23.95 -15.02
CA GLY A 255 -6.83 23.53 -13.69
C GLY A 255 -6.89 22.01 -13.46
N PHE A 256 -6.35 21.20 -14.37
CA PHE A 256 -6.22 19.75 -14.17
C PHE A 256 -5.44 19.38 -12.90
N ALA A 257 -4.28 20.00 -12.68
CA ALA A 257 -3.46 19.80 -11.47
C ALA A 257 -4.24 20.10 -10.19
N ALA A 258 -4.89 21.27 -10.12
CA ALA A 258 -5.72 21.65 -8.98
C ALA A 258 -6.89 20.67 -8.71
N ALA A 259 -7.52 20.13 -9.77
CA ALA A 259 -8.60 19.16 -9.62
C ALA A 259 -8.10 17.82 -9.07
N VAL A 260 -6.95 17.35 -9.56
CA VAL A 260 -6.28 16.13 -9.09
C VAL A 260 -5.83 16.29 -7.62
N ASN A 261 -5.15 17.39 -7.29
CA ASN A 261 -4.69 17.67 -5.94
C ASN A 261 -5.85 17.76 -4.94
N LYS A 262 -6.96 18.38 -5.32
CA LYS A 262 -8.18 18.44 -4.49
C LYS A 262 -8.79 17.06 -4.24
N ALA A 263 -8.82 16.19 -5.26
CA ALA A 263 -9.32 14.83 -5.11
C ALA A 263 -8.44 14.02 -4.14
N THR A 264 -7.12 14.19 -4.21
CA THR A 264 -6.18 13.54 -3.30
C THR A 264 -6.30 14.07 -1.87
N ALA A 265 -6.40 15.39 -1.67
CA ALA A 265 -6.52 15.99 -0.34
C ALA A 265 -7.72 15.44 0.45
N GLY A 266 -8.80 15.07 -0.25
CA GLY A 266 -9.97 14.41 0.35
C GLY A 266 -9.70 13.03 0.96
N LYS A 267 -8.50 12.46 0.76
CA LYS A 267 -8.07 11.17 1.33
C LYS A 267 -7.32 11.29 2.65
N ALA A 268 -7.05 12.50 3.14
CA ALA A 268 -6.40 12.71 4.41
C ALA A 268 -7.26 12.22 5.59
N GLY A 269 -6.62 11.65 6.61
CA GLY A 269 -7.31 11.26 7.83
C GLY A 269 -6.67 10.07 8.55
N GLU A 270 -7.34 9.64 9.61
CA GLU A 270 -6.93 8.49 10.41
C GLU A 270 -8.09 7.48 10.52
N VAL A 271 -7.74 6.20 10.45
CA VAL A 271 -8.66 5.09 10.70
C VAL A 271 -8.13 4.22 11.84
N GLN A 272 -8.96 4.01 12.85
CA GLN A 272 -8.66 3.10 13.94
C GLN A 272 -8.82 1.65 13.46
N LEU A 273 -7.79 0.84 13.68
CA LEU A 273 -7.73 -0.56 13.27
C LEU A 273 -7.64 -1.48 14.49
N LEU A 274 -8.16 -2.70 14.33
CA LEU A 274 -7.91 -3.79 15.27
C LEU A 274 -6.40 -4.09 15.34
N GLY A 275 -5.93 -4.56 16.50
CA GLY A 275 -4.51 -4.75 16.76
C GLY A 275 -3.88 -3.63 17.60
N ASN A 276 -4.69 -2.67 18.05
CA ASN A 276 -4.26 -1.37 18.58
C ASN A 276 -3.39 -0.62 17.56
N GLN A 277 -3.90 -0.47 16.34
CA GLN A 277 -3.18 0.16 15.23
C GLN A 277 -3.99 1.30 14.62
N ILE A 278 -3.29 2.23 13.96
CA ILE A 278 -3.86 3.40 13.29
C ILE A 278 -3.36 3.40 11.85
N GLY A 279 -4.28 3.41 10.89
CA GLY A 279 -3.97 3.77 9.51
C GLY A 279 -3.99 5.29 9.39
N LYS A 280 -2.87 5.89 8.98
CA LYS A 280 -2.71 7.34 8.83
C LYS A 280 -2.48 7.70 7.37
N ALA A 281 -3.27 8.64 6.87
CA ALA A 281 -3.15 9.24 5.56
C ALA A 281 -2.84 10.74 5.75
N ASP A 282 -1.57 11.11 5.64
CA ASP A 282 -1.13 12.50 5.67
C ASP A 282 -1.02 13.00 4.23
N VAL A 283 -1.87 13.95 3.85
CA VAL A 283 -1.83 14.59 2.53
C VAL A 283 -1.66 16.09 2.70
N LYS A 284 -0.66 16.66 2.03
CA LYS A 284 -0.43 18.10 1.95
C LYS A 284 -0.47 18.54 0.49
N VAL A 285 -1.13 19.67 0.26
CA VAL A 285 -1.22 20.30 -1.06
C VAL A 285 -0.69 21.72 -0.93
N ASN A 286 0.36 22.05 -1.68
CA ASN A 286 0.99 23.36 -1.73
C ASN A 286 0.98 23.87 -3.18
N GLY A 287 -0.11 24.54 -3.59
CA GLY A 287 -0.29 24.92 -5.00
C GLY A 287 -0.43 23.69 -5.90
N ASP A 288 0.49 23.53 -6.84
CA ASP A 288 0.55 22.36 -7.73
C ASP A 288 1.32 21.18 -7.12
N ASP A 289 2.01 21.37 -5.99
CA ASP A 289 2.73 20.32 -5.28
C ASP A 289 1.83 19.51 -4.36
N LEU A 290 2.06 18.20 -4.35
CA LEU A 290 1.29 17.21 -3.63
C LEU A 290 2.26 16.26 -2.91
N GLU A 291 2.25 16.31 -1.58
CA GLU A 291 2.93 15.32 -0.74
C GLU A 291 1.87 14.43 -0.10
N ALA A 292 2.01 13.11 -0.24
CA ALA A 292 1.14 12.17 0.45
C ALA A 292 1.97 11.06 1.09
N SER A 293 1.64 10.71 2.33
CA SER A 293 2.19 9.52 2.99
C SER A 293 1.06 8.71 3.62
N PHE A 294 1.16 7.40 3.46
CA PHE A 294 0.14 6.45 3.90
C PHE A 294 0.79 5.35 4.71
N THR A 295 0.51 5.32 6.01
CA THR A 295 1.19 4.43 6.96
C THR A 295 0.20 3.69 7.85
N VAL A 296 0.63 2.54 8.38
CA VAL A 296 -0.06 1.82 9.45
C VAL A 296 0.92 1.74 10.62
N ILE A 297 0.54 2.31 11.76
CA ILE A 297 1.39 2.41 12.95
C ILE A 297 0.70 1.80 14.17
N ASP A 298 1.46 1.39 15.17
CA ASP A 298 0.90 1.00 16.47
C ASP A 298 0.37 2.25 17.19
N ALA A 299 -0.84 2.15 17.75
CA ALA A 299 -1.45 3.21 18.55
C ALA A 299 -0.73 3.34 19.89
N GLU A 300 -0.63 4.57 20.39
CA GLU A 300 -0.08 4.83 21.73
C GLU A 300 -1.00 4.25 22.82
N GLY A 301 -0.38 3.63 23.84
CA GLY A 301 -1.09 3.11 25.01
C GLY A 301 -0.80 1.64 25.31
N SER A 302 -1.02 1.26 26.57
CA SER A 302 -0.84 -0.13 27.00
C SER A 302 -2.06 -0.98 26.64
N VAL A 303 -1.82 -2.15 26.04
CA VAL A 303 -2.84 -3.18 25.83
C VAL A 303 -3.04 -3.97 27.13
N GLU A 304 -4.28 -4.32 27.43
CA GLU A 304 -4.61 -5.19 28.57
C GLU A 304 -3.89 -6.54 28.49
N LYS A 305 -3.49 -7.09 29.64
CA LYS A 305 -2.78 -8.39 29.70
C LYS A 305 -3.72 -9.59 29.89
N SER A 306 -4.92 -9.32 30.41
CA SER A 306 -5.95 -10.31 30.70
C SER A 306 -7.31 -9.64 30.65
N VAL A 307 -8.30 -10.37 30.17
CA VAL A 307 -9.70 -9.93 30.13
C VAL A 307 -10.57 -10.93 30.89
N SER A 308 -11.78 -10.51 31.27
CA SER A 308 -12.76 -11.39 31.89
C SER A 308 -13.06 -12.61 31.02
N THR A 309 -13.26 -13.77 31.65
CA THR A 309 -13.71 -14.97 30.93
C THR A 309 -15.08 -14.71 30.30
N PRO A 310 -15.27 -14.96 28.99
CA PRO A 310 -16.56 -14.75 28.34
C PRO A 310 -17.60 -15.74 28.89
N SER A 311 -18.83 -15.25 29.08
CA SER A 311 -19.95 -16.10 29.45
C SER A 311 -20.27 -17.13 28.36
N ALA A 312 -20.96 -18.23 28.69
CA ALA A 312 -21.43 -19.19 27.69
C ALA A 312 -22.28 -18.52 26.59
N GLN A 313 -23.08 -17.52 26.95
CA GLN A 313 -23.89 -16.74 26.01
C GLN A 313 -23.02 -15.88 25.08
N THR A 314 -22.00 -15.22 25.62
CA THR A 314 -21.02 -14.45 24.84
C THR A 314 -20.26 -15.37 23.88
N LEU A 315 -19.82 -16.53 24.34
CA LEU A 315 -19.15 -17.54 23.51
C LEU A 315 -20.03 -18.02 22.36
N SER A 316 -21.31 -18.30 22.61
CA SER A 316 -22.25 -18.68 21.55
C SER A 316 -22.41 -17.58 20.50
N SER A 317 -22.51 -16.33 20.95
CA SER A 317 -22.60 -15.17 20.05
C SER A 317 -21.31 -14.98 19.22
N LEU A 318 -20.15 -15.17 19.84
CA LEU A 318 -18.85 -15.11 19.16
C LEU A 318 -18.68 -16.22 18.14
N VAL A 319 -19.10 -17.45 18.44
CA VAL A 319 -19.06 -18.57 17.48
C VAL A 319 -19.96 -18.29 16.28
N ALA A 320 -21.17 -17.76 16.51
CA ALA A 320 -22.07 -17.36 15.44
C ALA A 320 -21.45 -16.24 14.57
N PHE A 321 -20.83 -15.25 15.20
CA PHE A 321 -20.09 -14.20 14.50
C PHE A 321 -18.88 -14.75 13.73
N PHE A 322 -18.11 -15.67 14.31
CA PHE A 322 -16.95 -16.26 13.65
C PHE A 322 -17.34 -17.05 12.39
N ASN A 323 -18.49 -17.73 12.42
CA ASN A 323 -19.06 -18.34 11.22
C ASN A 323 -19.49 -17.29 10.17
N GLN A 324 -20.04 -16.14 10.58
CA GLN A 324 -20.35 -15.03 9.68
C GLN A 324 -19.08 -14.42 9.06
N LEU A 325 -18.02 -14.25 9.86
CA LEU A 325 -16.72 -13.80 9.41
C LEU A 325 -16.17 -14.70 8.30
N GLY A 326 -16.24 -16.03 8.49
CA GLY A 326 -15.82 -16.98 7.45
C GLY A 326 -16.60 -16.83 6.14
N LYS A 327 -17.90 -16.49 6.18
CA LYS A 327 -18.69 -16.21 4.97
C LYS A 327 -18.31 -14.89 4.32
N ALA A 328 -18.10 -13.85 5.12
CA ALA A 328 -17.72 -12.53 4.64
C ALA A 328 -16.34 -12.54 3.97
N VAL A 329 -15.39 -13.34 4.48
CA VAL A 329 -14.08 -13.55 3.81
C VAL A 329 -14.27 -14.10 2.39
N GLU A 330 -15.19 -15.05 2.18
CA GLU A 330 -15.51 -15.58 0.83
C GLU A 330 -16.18 -14.54 -0.06
N GLU A 331 -17.00 -13.64 0.50
CA GLU A 331 -17.61 -12.54 -0.24
C GLU A 331 -16.57 -11.49 -0.66
N ASN A 332 -15.63 -11.18 0.23
CA ASN A 332 -14.54 -10.25 -0.02
C ASN A 332 -13.63 -10.69 -1.18
N VAL A 333 -13.45 -12.00 -1.39
CA VAL A 333 -12.74 -12.54 -2.57
C VAL A 333 -13.41 -12.12 -3.88
N LYS A 334 -14.74 -12.03 -3.91
CA LYS A 334 -15.46 -11.55 -5.11
C LYS A 334 -15.26 -10.06 -5.32
N ALA A 335 -15.24 -9.27 -4.25
CA ALA A 335 -14.92 -7.85 -4.33
C ALA A 335 -13.48 -7.65 -4.84
N TYR A 336 -12.54 -8.46 -4.38
CA TYR A 336 -11.16 -8.46 -4.89
C TYR A 336 -11.09 -8.74 -6.40
N HIS A 337 -11.81 -9.75 -6.90
CA HIS A 337 -11.83 -10.02 -8.35
C HIS A 337 -12.29 -8.80 -9.17
N LYS A 338 -13.25 -8.03 -8.64
CA LYS A 338 -13.70 -6.79 -9.26
C LYS A 338 -12.62 -5.71 -9.25
N ASN A 339 -11.92 -5.55 -8.14
CA ASN A 339 -10.80 -4.62 -8.01
C ASN A 339 -9.64 -4.99 -8.94
N ASN A 340 -9.31 -6.28 -9.06
CA ASN A 340 -8.30 -6.76 -9.99
C ASN A 340 -8.67 -6.47 -11.46
N GLN A 341 -9.94 -6.62 -11.85
CA GLN A 341 -10.39 -6.23 -13.19
C GLN A 341 -10.28 -4.72 -13.43
N ALA A 342 -10.58 -3.90 -12.42
CA ALA A 342 -10.39 -2.46 -12.50
C ALA A 342 -8.90 -2.12 -12.63
N GLN A 343 -8.03 -2.80 -11.89
CA GLN A 343 -6.57 -2.62 -11.94
C GLN A 343 -6.00 -2.98 -13.31
N GLU A 344 -6.47 -4.05 -13.96
CA GLU A 344 -6.07 -4.37 -15.34
C GLU A 344 -6.42 -3.24 -16.33
N SER A 345 -7.54 -2.56 -16.12
CA SER A 345 -7.93 -1.42 -16.97
C SER A 345 -7.03 -0.20 -16.71
N TYR A 346 -6.67 0.01 -15.45
CA TYR A 346 -5.75 1.06 -15.03
C TYR A 346 -4.34 0.84 -15.61
N GLU A 347 -3.82 -0.38 -15.51
CA GLU A 347 -2.56 -0.80 -16.13
C GLU A 347 -2.53 -0.49 -17.62
N ARG A 348 -3.59 -0.85 -18.36
CA ARG A 348 -3.68 -0.56 -19.79
C ARG A 348 -3.69 0.93 -20.09
N ALA A 349 -4.31 1.75 -19.25
CA ALA A 349 -4.31 3.20 -19.42
C ALA A 349 -2.90 3.78 -19.24
N ILE A 350 -2.15 3.33 -18.22
CA ILE A 350 -0.76 3.75 -18.00
C ILE A 350 0.12 3.29 -19.17
N GLU A 351 -0.04 2.05 -19.63
CA GLU A 351 0.69 1.52 -20.78
C GLU A 351 0.41 2.33 -22.07
N ALA A 352 -0.83 2.76 -22.28
CA ALA A 352 -1.19 3.62 -23.40
C ALA A 352 -0.55 5.00 -23.29
N LEU A 353 -0.53 5.60 -22.09
CA LEU A 353 0.16 6.87 -21.84
C LEU A 353 1.66 6.74 -22.12
N LEU A 354 2.30 5.69 -21.61
CA LEU A 354 3.72 5.39 -21.86
C LEU A 354 4.03 5.29 -23.35
N LYS A 355 3.19 4.61 -24.13
CA LYS A 355 3.34 4.53 -25.59
C LYS A 355 3.14 5.87 -26.28
N ARG A 356 2.23 6.72 -25.79
CA ARG A 356 1.98 8.03 -26.37
C ARG A 356 3.16 8.99 -26.17
N ILE A 357 3.80 8.93 -25.01
CA ILE A 357 4.92 9.81 -24.67
C ILE A 357 6.26 9.25 -25.17
N ASP A 358 6.27 8.00 -25.66
CA ASP A 358 7.44 7.40 -26.29
C ASP A 358 7.83 8.20 -27.54
N GLY A 359 9.09 8.64 -27.59
CA GLY A 359 9.61 9.51 -28.64
C GLY A 359 9.17 10.98 -28.61
N VAL A 360 8.31 11.40 -27.67
CA VAL A 360 7.96 12.83 -27.49
C VAL A 360 9.15 13.55 -26.87
N LYS A 361 9.58 14.66 -27.50
CA LYS A 361 10.54 15.59 -26.88
C LYS A 361 9.82 16.60 -26.01
N ILE A 362 10.54 17.14 -25.03
CA ILE A 362 9.99 18.08 -24.03
C ILE A 362 9.31 19.30 -24.68
N ASP A 363 9.88 19.83 -25.77
CA ASP A 363 9.39 21.02 -26.47
C ASP A 363 8.34 20.74 -27.55
N ASP A 364 8.12 19.47 -27.93
CA ASP A 364 7.18 19.13 -29.01
C ASP A 364 5.71 19.38 -28.58
N ASN A 365 5.43 19.27 -27.28
CA ASN A 365 4.11 19.45 -26.71
C ASN A 365 4.17 19.80 -25.21
N ALA A 366 4.39 21.08 -24.89
CA ALA A 366 4.52 21.57 -23.51
C ALA A 366 3.32 21.21 -22.62
N GLU A 367 2.10 21.24 -23.17
CA GLU A 367 0.89 20.88 -22.44
C GLU A 367 0.88 19.38 -22.07
N LEU A 368 1.27 18.50 -22.99
CA LEU A 368 1.37 17.07 -22.70
C LEU A 368 2.47 16.79 -21.67
N THR A 369 3.65 17.41 -21.81
CA THR A 369 4.77 17.26 -20.86
C THR A 369 4.34 17.65 -19.44
N SER A 370 3.72 18.82 -19.27
CA SER A 370 3.22 19.28 -17.97
C SER A 370 2.17 18.31 -17.39
N ASN A 371 1.21 17.89 -18.21
CA ASN A 371 0.16 16.97 -17.75
C ASN A 371 0.69 15.58 -17.38
N VAL A 372 1.75 15.10 -18.04
CA VAL A 372 2.39 13.82 -17.71
C VAL A 372 3.05 13.88 -16.33
N ARG A 373 3.69 15.00 -15.97
CA ARG A 373 4.29 15.21 -14.65
C ARG A 373 3.23 15.19 -13.54
N VAL A 374 2.12 15.90 -13.75
CA VAL A 374 0.95 15.84 -12.86
C VAL A 374 0.40 14.41 -12.75
N ALA A 375 0.26 13.72 -13.88
CA ALA A 375 -0.22 12.35 -13.91
C ALA A 375 0.71 11.39 -13.17
N ARG A 376 2.03 11.51 -13.31
CA ARG A 376 3.03 10.71 -12.61
C ARG A 376 2.83 10.80 -11.10
N ARG A 377 2.81 12.02 -10.54
CA ARG A 377 2.58 12.25 -9.10
C ARG A 377 1.27 11.63 -8.64
N ALA A 378 0.19 11.87 -9.40
CA ALA A 378 -1.13 11.35 -9.06
C ALA A 378 -1.24 9.81 -9.16
N ILE A 379 -0.56 9.18 -10.12
CA ILE A 379 -0.44 7.72 -10.23
C ILE A 379 0.29 7.19 -8.99
N THR A 380 1.42 7.78 -8.61
CA THR A 380 2.17 7.39 -7.41
C THR A 380 1.31 7.43 -6.16
N VAL A 381 0.58 8.52 -5.95
CA VAL A 381 -0.30 8.69 -4.80
C VAL A 381 -1.47 7.69 -4.83
N ALA A 382 -2.13 7.53 -5.98
CA ALA A 382 -3.23 6.56 -6.12
C ALA A 382 -2.74 5.15 -5.77
N ASN A 383 -1.52 4.81 -6.20
CA ASN A 383 -0.87 3.55 -5.94
C ASN A 383 -0.54 3.33 -4.46
N GLN A 384 0.07 4.32 -3.80
CA GLN A 384 0.34 4.26 -2.37
C GLN A 384 -0.96 4.13 -1.56
N TYR A 385 -2.02 4.83 -1.97
CA TYR A 385 -3.34 4.72 -1.35
C TYR A 385 -3.97 3.32 -1.52
N ILE A 386 -3.90 2.76 -2.73
CA ILE A 386 -4.36 1.38 -2.99
C ILE A 386 -3.59 0.39 -2.12
N SER A 387 -2.27 0.53 -2.02
CA SER A 387 -1.47 -0.37 -1.19
C SER A 387 -1.74 -0.18 0.32
N TRP A 388 -1.95 1.05 0.77
CA TRP A 388 -2.34 1.35 2.14
C TRP A 388 -3.70 0.75 2.51
N THR A 389 -4.71 0.89 1.64
CA THR A 389 -6.02 0.26 1.86
C THR A 389 -5.92 -1.26 1.91
N GLU A 390 -5.07 -1.88 1.08
CA GLU A 390 -4.74 -3.31 1.17
C GLU A 390 -4.13 -3.69 2.52
N ARG A 391 -3.19 -2.89 3.05
CA ARG A 391 -2.59 -3.09 4.38
C ARG A 391 -3.62 -2.97 5.50
N CYS A 392 -4.53 -1.98 5.42
CA CYS A 392 -5.63 -1.81 6.37
C CYS A 392 -6.57 -3.02 6.37
N VAL A 393 -6.95 -3.52 5.19
CA VAL A 393 -7.81 -4.71 5.04
C VAL A 393 -7.12 -5.95 5.58
N ALA A 394 -5.87 -6.22 5.18
CA ALA A 394 -5.13 -7.39 5.59
C ALA A 394 -4.93 -7.42 7.12
N THR A 395 -4.54 -6.28 7.70
CA THR A 395 -4.40 -6.09 9.15
C THR A 395 -5.73 -6.32 9.87
N GLY A 396 -6.80 -5.65 9.43
CA GLY A 396 -8.13 -5.76 10.02
C GLY A 396 -8.66 -7.19 9.99
N GLN A 397 -8.57 -7.87 8.84
CA GLN A 397 -9.00 -9.26 8.68
C GLN A 397 -8.16 -10.22 9.53
N LYS A 398 -6.83 -10.12 9.48
CA LYS A 398 -5.92 -10.95 10.28
C LYS A 398 -6.24 -10.84 11.77
N ASN A 399 -6.33 -9.62 12.28
CA ASN A 399 -6.55 -9.37 13.70
C ASN A 399 -7.96 -9.79 14.13
N LEU A 400 -8.98 -9.57 13.30
CA LEU A 400 -10.34 -10.04 13.57
C LEU A 400 -10.42 -11.57 13.63
N ILE A 401 -9.84 -12.27 12.64
CA ILE A 401 -9.86 -13.74 12.57
C ILE A 401 -9.06 -14.34 13.73
N ALA A 402 -7.79 -13.95 13.88
CA ALA A 402 -6.92 -14.48 14.92
C ALA A 402 -7.42 -14.14 16.33
N GLY A 403 -7.93 -12.92 16.49
CA GLY A 403 -8.50 -12.42 17.73
C GLY A 403 -9.73 -13.21 18.15
N VAL A 404 -10.75 -13.29 17.31
CA VAL A 404 -12.01 -14.01 17.65
C VAL A 404 -11.75 -15.49 17.87
N ASN A 405 -10.95 -16.12 17.01
CA ASN A 405 -10.56 -17.53 17.14
C ASN A 405 -9.86 -17.80 18.49
N GLY A 406 -8.90 -16.94 18.85
CA GLY A 406 -8.14 -17.05 20.10
C GLY A 406 -9.02 -16.78 21.33
N TYR A 407 -9.93 -15.81 21.27
CA TYR A 407 -10.80 -15.48 22.39
C TYR A 407 -11.83 -16.59 22.67
N ILE A 408 -12.42 -17.16 21.61
CA ILE A 408 -13.32 -18.33 21.74
C ILE A 408 -12.56 -19.52 22.34
N SER A 409 -11.37 -19.83 21.82
CA SER A 409 -10.54 -20.94 22.32
C SER A 409 -10.18 -20.77 23.80
N ALA A 410 -9.69 -19.58 24.17
CA ALA A 410 -9.31 -19.29 25.54
C ALA A 410 -10.52 -19.33 26.48
N GLY A 411 -11.65 -18.79 26.03
CA GLY A 411 -12.92 -18.82 26.76
C GLY A 411 -13.42 -20.25 26.98
N ILE A 412 -13.47 -21.11 25.96
CA ILE A 412 -13.83 -22.54 26.13
C ILE A 412 -12.86 -23.22 27.10
N GLY A 413 -11.56 -22.95 26.98
CA GLY A 413 -10.53 -23.49 27.87
C GLY A 413 -10.66 -23.07 29.34
N ALA A 414 -11.39 -21.98 29.62
CA ALA A 414 -11.67 -21.46 30.96
C ALA A 414 -12.84 -22.17 31.67
N TYR A 415 -13.48 -23.15 31.05
CA TYR A 415 -14.53 -23.97 31.64
C TYR A 415 -14.09 -25.44 31.78
N GLU A 416 -14.76 -26.16 32.67
CA GLU A 416 -14.70 -27.62 32.74
C GLU A 416 -15.49 -28.24 31.57
N LYS A 417 -15.28 -29.53 31.31
CA LYS A 417 -16.20 -30.29 30.44
C LYS A 417 -17.40 -30.73 31.29
N SER A 418 -18.61 -30.63 30.75
CA SER A 418 -19.79 -31.22 31.38
C SER A 418 -19.56 -32.73 31.54
N LYS A 419 -19.87 -33.26 32.73
CA LYS A 419 -19.74 -34.70 33.01
C LYS A 419 -20.68 -35.54 32.15
#